data_AF-A0A957G8A0-F1
#
_entry.id   AF-A0A957G8A0-F1
#
_cell.length_a   1.000
_cell.length_b   1.000
_cell.length_c   1.000
_cell.angle_alpha   90.00
_cell.angle_beta   90.00
_cell.angle_gamma   90.00
#
_symmetry.space_group_name_H-M   'P 1'
#
loop_
_entity.id
_entity.type
_entity.pdbx_description
1 polymer ?
#
loop_
_entity_poly.entity_id
_entity_poly.type
_entity_poly.pdbx_seq_one_letter_code
_entity_poly.pdbx_strand_id
1 'polypeptide(L)'
;MVKTTRPLAQFEAMAQRLVEGSFGRFLGGQLAPAEITGQLLRAVEDSQQGGYVANVYQLFLAADDLAVVDETLPGRLADVVRQVVAQSGRVATGEIALRLLADDRLRRGQFWVQALHEREEEDTTVVQTADAQFTDRVLQALDAFVIVDGRRHIALTRPLMTIGRQVENDIVVESPLVSRQHAHLRWRYGHFVLYDVGSRGGTLVNGNPVQEWVLRPGDVIMLAGRVPLIYGEGLERREELPPRPEGEQDTMVYPRLS
;
A
#
# COMPACT_ATOMS: atom_id res chain seq x y z
N MET A 1 19.63 -16.88 22.97
CA MET A 1 19.28 -15.46 23.22
C MET A 1 19.67 -14.65 21.99
N VAL A 2 18.74 -14.45 21.06
CA VAL A 2 18.95 -13.57 19.91
C VAL A 2 18.78 -12.15 20.44
N LYS A 3 19.84 -11.34 20.37
CA LYS A 3 19.77 -9.92 20.71
C LYS A 3 18.79 -9.27 19.74
N THR A 4 17.62 -8.89 20.24
CA THR A 4 16.69 -7.98 19.56
C THR A 4 17.36 -6.62 19.51
N THR A 5 18.16 -6.40 18.46
CA THR A 5 18.71 -5.09 18.15
C THR A 5 17.52 -4.17 17.92
N ARG A 6 17.33 -3.18 18.79
CA ARG A 6 16.22 -2.22 18.69
C ARG A 6 16.22 -1.61 17.28
N PRO A 7 15.13 -1.72 16.50
CA PRO A 7 15.07 -1.17 15.14
C PRO A 7 15.40 0.32 15.10
N LEU A 8 15.02 1.06 16.15
CA LEU A 8 15.18 2.50 16.29
C LEU A 8 16.61 3.03 16.05
N ALA A 9 17.67 2.31 16.45
CA ALA A 9 19.04 2.81 16.33
C ALA A 9 19.61 2.76 14.90
N GLN A 10 19.17 1.79 14.09
CA GLN A 10 19.50 1.76 12.66
C GLN A 10 18.67 2.80 11.88
N PHE A 11 17.44 3.07 12.34
CA PHE A 11 16.56 4.09 11.78
C PHE A 11 17.01 5.52 12.08
N GLU A 12 17.52 5.81 13.28
CA GLU A 12 18.10 7.12 13.63
C GLU A 12 19.33 7.46 12.77
N ALA A 13 20.19 6.48 12.50
CA ALA A 13 21.36 6.66 11.64
C ALA A 13 20.98 6.94 10.17
N MET A 14 19.87 6.38 9.70
CA MET A 14 19.34 6.66 8.36
C MET A 14 18.67 8.04 8.28
N ALA A 15 17.93 8.43 9.33
CA ALA A 15 17.38 9.78 9.45
C ALA A 15 18.49 10.84 9.47
N GLN A 16 19.59 10.60 10.20
CA GLN A 16 20.77 11.49 10.20
C GLN A 16 21.37 11.66 8.79
N ARG A 17 21.53 10.57 8.04
CA ARG A 17 22.07 10.60 6.66
C ARG A 17 21.18 11.36 5.68
N LEU A 18 19.85 11.28 5.84
CA LEU A 18 18.91 12.01 5.01
C LEU A 18 18.92 13.51 5.33
N VAL A 19 19.11 13.88 6.59
CA VAL A 19 19.16 15.27 7.08
C VAL A 19 20.43 16.00 6.63
N GLU A 20 21.58 15.32 6.63
CA GLU A 20 22.88 15.91 6.26
C GLU A 20 22.97 16.30 4.76
N GLY A 21 22.18 15.68 3.88
CA GLY A 21 22.28 15.90 2.44
C GLY A 21 21.32 16.95 1.84
N SER A 22 20.12 17.14 2.42
CA SER A 22 19.00 17.68 1.61
C SER A 22 18.05 18.66 2.30
N PHE A 23 18.04 18.78 3.65
CA PHE A 23 16.95 19.47 4.36
C PHE A 23 17.32 20.80 5.05
N GLY A 24 18.61 21.06 5.29
CA GLY A 24 19.07 22.19 6.13
C GLY A 24 18.79 23.61 5.60
N ARG A 25 18.20 23.76 4.41
CA ARG A 25 17.94 25.06 3.76
C ARG A 25 16.45 25.37 3.51
N PHE A 26 15.56 24.40 3.73
CA PHE A 26 14.16 24.44 3.28
C PHE A 26 13.13 24.55 4.41
N LEU A 27 13.59 24.39 5.64
CA LEU A 27 12.81 24.52 6.86
C LEU A 27 13.28 25.82 7.50
N GLY A 28 12.41 26.85 7.54
CA GLY A 28 12.71 28.11 8.22
C GLY A 28 13.30 27.80 9.61
N GLY A 29 14.45 28.40 9.94
CA GLY A 29 15.49 27.85 10.83
C GLY A 29 15.15 27.45 12.28
N GLN A 30 13.87 27.33 12.66
CA GLN A 30 13.39 26.77 13.92
C GLN A 30 12.77 25.36 13.79
N LEU A 31 12.38 24.93 12.59
CA LEU A 31 11.92 23.55 12.38
C LEU A 31 13.13 22.63 12.21
N ALA A 32 13.38 21.77 13.20
CA ALA A 32 14.49 20.81 13.15
C ALA A 32 14.13 19.63 12.21
N PRO A 33 14.81 19.48 11.05
CA PRO A 33 14.46 18.43 10.09
C PRO A 33 14.53 17.02 10.68
N ALA A 34 15.53 16.77 11.53
CA ALA A 34 15.72 15.49 12.21
C ALA A 34 14.56 15.14 13.15
N GLU A 35 13.97 16.13 13.82
CA GLU A 35 12.85 15.91 14.73
C GLU A 35 11.57 15.57 13.96
N ILE A 36 11.34 16.25 12.83
CA ILE A 36 10.21 15.97 11.93
C ILE A 36 10.32 14.55 11.40
N THR A 37 11.47 14.17 10.85
CA THR A 37 11.71 12.81 10.38
C THR A 37 11.49 11.81 11.51
N GLY A 38 12.04 12.04 12.70
CA GLY A 38 11.86 11.15 13.84
C GLY A 38 10.39 10.97 14.27
N GLN A 39 9.59 12.05 14.28
CA GLN A 39 8.15 11.94 14.55
C GLN A 39 7.39 11.23 13.43
N LEU A 40 7.74 11.49 12.17
CA LEU A 40 7.13 10.86 11.02
C LEU A 40 7.36 9.34 11.03
N LEU A 41 8.59 8.91 11.35
CA LEU A 41 8.92 7.48 11.49
C LEU A 41 8.13 6.83 12.63
N ARG A 42 8.02 7.50 13.78
CA ARG A 42 7.16 7.01 14.88
C ARG A 42 5.71 6.88 14.45
N ALA A 43 5.17 7.85 13.71
CA ALA A 43 3.82 7.80 13.18
C ALA A 43 3.60 6.61 12.22
N VAL A 44 4.61 6.25 11.41
CA VAL A 44 4.58 5.03 10.57
C VAL A 44 4.46 3.78 11.45
N GLU A 45 5.29 3.67 12.49
CA GLU A 45 5.27 2.53 13.41
C GLU A 45 3.95 2.42 14.17
N ASP A 46 3.45 3.54 14.71
CA ASP A 46 2.22 3.61 15.49
C ASP A 46 0.97 3.35 14.64
N SER A 47 1.05 3.62 13.33
CA SER A 47 -0.05 3.34 12.39
C SER A 47 -0.18 1.86 12.06
N GLN A 48 0.75 1.00 12.49
CA GLN A 48 0.77 -0.37 12.02
C GLN A 48 -0.48 -1.16 12.44
N GLN A 49 -1.25 -1.65 11.47
CA GLN A 49 -2.43 -2.50 11.69
C GLN A 49 -2.48 -3.63 10.67
N GLY A 50 -2.53 -4.88 11.14
CA GLY A 50 -2.65 -6.05 10.26
C GLY A 50 -1.51 -6.21 9.24
N GLY A 51 -0.32 -5.65 9.50
CA GLY A 51 0.82 -5.65 8.58
C GLY A 51 0.88 -4.46 7.62
N TYR A 52 -0.12 -3.59 7.65
CA TYR A 52 -0.18 -2.34 6.89
C TYR A 52 0.20 -1.15 7.73
N VAL A 53 0.59 -0.06 7.07
CA VAL A 53 0.79 1.26 7.67
C VAL A 53 -0.13 2.27 6.98
N ALA A 54 -0.32 3.41 7.63
CA ALA A 54 -1.04 4.54 7.06
C ALA A 54 -0.45 4.97 5.71
N ASN A 55 -1.33 5.46 4.85
CA ASN A 55 -0.99 6.05 3.57
C ASN A 55 -0.98 7.58 3.62
N VAL A 56 -1.72 8.20 4.54
CA VAL A 56 -1.74 9.67 4.66
C VAL A 56 -1.09 10.11 5.96
N TYR A 57 -0.08 10.97 5.84
CA TYR A 57 0.61 11.59 6.97
C TYR A 57 0.34 13.08 6.97
N GLN A 58 -0.29 13.57 8.02
CA GLN A 58 -0.57 14.99 8.20
C GLN A 58 0.46 15.57 9.17
N LEU A 59 1.26 16.52 8.70
CA LEU A 59 2.20 17.29 9.51
C LEU A 59 1.55 18.65 9.82
N PHE A 60 1.17 18.83 11.07
CA PHE A 60 0.60 20.07 11.56
C PHE A 60 1.72 21.01 12.03
N LEU A 61 1.70 22.24 11.53
CA LEU A 61 2.70 23.28 11.79
C LEU A 61 2.02 24.55 12.30
N ALA A 62 2.78 25.41 13.00
CA ALA A 62 2.35 26.78 13.22
C ALA A 62 2.19 27.51 11.87
N ALA A 63 1.20 28.40 11.76
CA ALA A 63 0.92 29.14 10.52
C ALA A 63 2.16 29.91 10.00
N ASP A 64 2.92 30.51 10.91
CA ASP A 64 4.18 31.22 10.59
C ASP A 64 5.25 30.32 9.97
N ASP A 65 5.30 29.04 10.39
CA ASP A 65 6.26 28.09 9.86
C ASP A 65 5.79 27.51 8.53
N LEU A 66 4.50 27.21 8.40
CA LEU A 66 3.92 26.76 7.13
C LEU A 66 4.13 27.79 6.01
N ALA A 67 4.02 29.08 6.33
CA ALA A 67 4.21 30.18 5.37
C ALA A 67 5.64 30.27 4.80
N VAL A 68 6.64 29.68 5.48
CA VAL A 68 8.05 29.70 5.04
C VAL A 68 8.55 28.35 4.56
N VAL A 69 7.69 27.32 4.57
CA VAL A 69 8.03 25.97 4.10
C VAL A 69 8.01 25.93 2.57
N ASP A 70 9.02 25.27 2.01
CA ASP A 70 9.11 25.00 0.59
C ASP A 70 8.00 24.03 0.12
N GLU A 71 7.41 24.31 -1.05
CA GLU A 71 6.36 23.51 -1.67
C GLU A 71 6.81 22.08 -2.01
N THR A 72 8.12 21.85 -2.14
CA THR A 72 8.68 20.51 -2.41
C THR A 72 8.83 19.63 -1.17
N LEU A 73 8.74 20.21 0.04
CA LEU A 73 8.93 19.50 1.30
C LEU A 73 7.98 18.30 1.48
N PRO A 74 6.67 18.39 1.19
CA PRO A 74 5.75 17.27 1.39
C PRO A 74 6.14 16.05 0.56
N GLY A 75 6.46 16.25 -0.73
CA GLY A 75 6.90 15.18 -1.62
C GLY A 75 8.17 14.50 -1.11
N ARG A 76 9.16 15.29 -0.68
CA ARG A 76 10.42 14.75 -0.13
C ARG A 76 10.22 13.99 1.18
N LEU A 77 9.39 14.48 2.09
CA LEU A 77 9.10 13.76 3.33
C LEU A 77 8.30 12.48 3.04
N ALA A 78 7.40 12.50 2.06
CA ALA A 78 6.71 11.30 1.59
C ALA A 78 7.69 10.28 0.97
N ASP A 79 8.72 10.72 0.24
CA ASP A 79 9.79 9.83 -0.26
C ASP A 79 10.55 9.13 0.86
N VAL A 80 10.85 9.85 1.94
CA VAL A 80 11.48 9.26 3.12
C VAL A 80 10.59 8.18 3.73
N VAL A 81 9.28 8.43 3.87
CA VAL A 81 8.34 7.43 4.37
C VAL A 81 8.27 6.24 3.42
N ARG A 82 8.18 6.47 2.10
CA ARG A 82 8.20 5.40 1.09
C ARG A 82 9.43 4.51 1.23
N GLN A 83 10.61 5.11 1.36
CA GLN A 83 11.87 4.38 1.50
C GLN A 83 11.90 3.52 2.77
N VAL A 84 11.38 4.05 3.88
CA VAL A 84 11.32 3.35 5.17
C VAL A 84 10.31 2.20 5.14
N VAL A 85 9.13 2.42 4.57
CA VAL A 85 8.10 1.38 4.41
C VAL A 85 8.65 0.24 3.54
N ALA A 86 9.30 0.57 2.41
CA ALA A 86 9.93 -0.41 1.53
C ALA A 86 11.01 -1.25 2.23
N GLN A 87 11.88 -0.63 3.02
CA GLN A 87 12.97 -1.34 3.74
C GLN A 87 12.49 -2.15 4.95
N SER A 88 11.37 -1.76 5.55
CA SER A 88 10.79 -2.48 6.69
C SER A 88 9.94 -3.70 6.28
N GLY A 89 9.78 -3.93 4.97
CA GLY A 89 8.94 -5.00 4.43
C GLY A 89 7.44 -4.80 4.66
N ARG A 90 7.04 -3.59 5.09
CA ARG A 90 5.65 -3.17 5.32
C ARG A 90 5.01 -2.66 4.02
N VAL A 91 3.69 -2.53 4.02
CA VAL A 91 2.93 -2.00 2.88
C VAL A 91 1.98 -0.90 3.38
N ALA A 92 1.89 0.22 2.66
CA ALA A 92 0.92 1.27 2.99
C ALA A 92 -0.48 0.89 2.49
N THR A 93 -1.54 1.37 3.16
CA THR A 93 -2.94 1.15 2.76
C THR A 93 -3.38 1.90 1.49
N GLY A 94 -2.46 2.62 0.85
CA GLY A 94 -2.73 3.50 -0.27
C GLY A 94 -1.46 4.23 -0.73
N GLU A 95 -1.60 5.22 -1.61
CA GLU A 95 -0.48 6.09 -1.97
C GLU A 95 0.02 6.85 -0.74
N ILE A 96 1.33 6.76 -0.47
CA ILE A 96 1.94 7.51 0.63
C ILE A 96 1.95 8.99 0.26
N ALA A 97 1.07 9.75 0.89
CA ALA A 97 0.96 11.19 0.75
C ALA A 97 1.27 11.89 2.07
N LEU A 98 1.93 13.05 1.97
CA LEU A 98 2.15 13.93 3.10
C LEU A 98 1.43 15.25 2.87
N ARG A 99 0.65 15.68 3.86
CA ARG A 99 -0.09 16.94 3.83
C ARG A 99 0.42 17.85 4.94
N LEU A 100 0.72 19.09 4.60
CA LEU A 100 1.03 20.11 5.58
C LEU A 100 -0.26 20.84 5.94
N LEU A 101 -0.52 20.98 7.23
CA LEU A 101 -1.70 21.65 7.75
C LEU A 101 -1.28 22.70 8.77
N ALA A 102 -1.96 23.84 8.78
CA ALA A 102 -1.80 24.81 9.84
C ALA A 102 -2.60 24.38 11.08
N ASP A 103 -2.03 24.57 12.26
CA ASP A 103 -2.75 24.48 13.54
C ASP A 103 -2.44 25.74 14.35
N ASP A 104 -3.45 26.61 14.49
CA ASP A 104 -3.33 27.92 15.15
C ASP A 104 -2.98 27.81 16.65
N ARG A 105 -3.07 26.61 17.22
CA ARG A 105 -2.67 26.35 18.61
C ARG A 105 -1.16 26.14 18.76
N LEU A 106 -0.44 25.89 17.67
CA LEU A 106 1.00 25.66 17.68
C LEU A 106 1.77 26.98 17.66
N ARG A 107 2.82 27.05 18.48
CA ARG A 107 3.81 28.13 18.42
C ARG A 107 4.86 27.80 17.38
N ARG A 108 5.55 28.83 16.89
CA ARG A 108 6.69 28.68 15.98
C ARG A 108 7.70 27.64 16.49
N GLY A 109 8.12 26.73 15.62
CA GLY A 109 8.96 25.57 15.91
C GLY A 109 8.21 24.35 16.46
N GLN A 110 6.91 24.45 16.77
CA GLN A 110 6.11 23.31 17.24
C GLN A 110 5.40 22.63 16.08
N PHE A 111 5.32 21.31 16.18
CA PHE A 111 4.64 20.48 15.20
C PHE A 111 4.18 19.16 15.82
N TRP A 112 3.24 18.50 15.16
CA TRP A 112 2.88 17.12 15.42
C TRP A 112 2.47 16.40 14.14
N VAL A 113 2.56 15.07 14.17
CA VAL A 113 2.24 14.23 13.02
C VAL A 113 1.05 13.35 13.36
N GLN A 114 0.11 13.24 12.42
CA GLN A 114 -0.97 12.28 12.47
C GLN A 114 -0.87 11.32 11.28
N ALA A 115 -0.96 10.02 11.55
CA ALA A 115 -1.06 9.00 10.54
C ALA A 115 -2.52 8.59 10.35
N LEU A 116 -2.97 8.56 9.10
CA LEU A 116 -4.34 8.26 8.70
C LEU A 116 -4.35 7.12 7.69
N HIS A 117 -5.25 6.18 7.94
CA HIS A 117 -5.66 5.19 6.95
C HIS A 117 -6.80 5.80 6.15
N GLU A 118 -6.47 6.58 5.13
CA GLU A 118 -7.48 7.02 4.17
C GLU A 118 -7.69 5.85 3.19
N ARG A 119 -8.77 5.10 3.43
CA ARG A 119 -9.40 4.32 2.37
C ARG A 119 -10.02 5.34 1.43
N GLU A 120 -9.72 5.25 0.14
CA GLU A 120 -10.51 5.96 -0.86
C GLU A 120 -11.95 5.41 -0.83
N GLU A 121 -12.79 5.98 0.02
CA GLU A 121 -14.22 6.02 -0.22
C GLU A 121 -14.43 7.10 -1.28
N GLU A 122 -14.65 6.75 -2.55
CA GLU A 122 -15.65 7.44 -3.39
C GLU A 122 -15.83 6.89 -4.82
N ASP A 123 -16.95 7.34 -5.36
CA ASP A 123 -17.77 6.86 -6.45
C ASP A 123 -17.17 6.69 -7.87
N THR A 124 -17.89 5.83 -8.58
CA THR A 124 -17.76 5.41 -9.98
C THR A 124 -17.84 6.54 -11.00
N THR A 125 -16.72 6.98 -11.59
CA THR A 125 -16.70 7.47 -12.98
C THR A 125 -15.32 7.39 -13.65
N VAL A 126 -15.13 6.38 -14.51
CA VAL A 126 -14.27 6.35 -15.73
C VAL A 126 -12.73 6.43 -15.58
N VAL A 127 -12.06 5.31 -15.88
CA VAL A 127 -10.61 5.21 -16.18
C VAL A 127 -10.32 5.86 -17.53
N GLN A 128 -9.40 6.82 -17.59
CA GLN A 128 -8.87 7.36 -18.84
C GLN A 128 -7.81 6.43 -19.45
N THR A 129 -7.76 6.38 -20.78
CA THR A 129 -7.25 5.28 -21.62
C THR A 129 -5.73 5.04 -21.64
N ALA A 130 -4.92 5.86 -20.97
CA ALA A 130 -3.46 5.69 -20.94
C ALA A 130 -3.01 4.70 -19.83
N ASP A 131 -3.71 4.69 -18.69
CA ASP A 131 -3.46 3.77 -17.57
C ASP A 131 -3.75 2.30 -17.90
N ALA A 132 -4.72 2.03 -18.78
CA ALA A 132 -5.12 0.67 -19.13
C ALA A 132 -4.01 -0.09 -19.89
N GLN A 133 -3.38 0.57 -20.89
CA GLN A 133 -2.31 -0.06 -21.67
C GLN A 133 -1.03 -0.27 -20.86
N PHE A 134 -0.73 0.65 -19.94
CA PHE A 134 0.39 0.49 -19.02
C PHE A 134 0.14 -0.67 -18.05
N THR A 135 -1.06 -0.71 -17.45
CA THR A 135 -1.42 -1.77 -16.50
C THR A 135 -1.43 -3.15 -17.17
N ASP A 136 -1.95 -3.27 -18.39
CA ASP A 136 -1.91 -4.53 -19.14
C ASP A 136 -0.47 -5.02 -19.37
N ARG A 137 0.45 -4.13 -19.73
CA ARG A 137 1.88 -4.49 -19.90
C ARG A 137 2.52 -4.92 -18.59
N VAL A 138 2.21 -4.24 -17.49
CA VAL A 138 2.74 -4.59 -16.16
C VAL A 138 2.21 -5.94 -15.70
N LEU A 139 0.91 -6.21 -15.89
CA LEU A 139 0.31 -7.50 -15.55
C LEU A 139 0.87 -8.65 -16.40
N GLN A 140 1.10 -8.41 -17.70
CA GLN A 140 1.78 -9.38 -18.57
C GLN A 140 3.21 -9.64 -18.12
N ALA A 141 3.95 -8.58 -17.74
CA ALA A 141 5.33 -8.71 -17.28
C ALA A 141 5.43 -9.41 -15.91
N LEU A 142 4.46 -9.21 -15.01
CA LEU A 142 4.45 -9.86 -13.70
C LEU A 142 4.23 -11.39 -13.79
N ASP A 143 3.54 -11.84 -14.84
CA ASP A 143 3.14 -13.23 -15.04
C ASP A 143 2.50 -13.83 -13.76
N ALA A 144 1.61 -13.05 -13.14
CA ALA A 144 0.94 -13.45 -11.91
C ALA A 144 -0.10 -14.53 -12.18
N PHE A 145 -0.21 -15.49 -11.27
CA PHE A 145 -1.15 -16.59 -11.38
C PHE A 145 -1.68 -17.05 -10.02
N VAL A 146 -2.79 -17.75 -10.07
CA VAL A 146 -3.32 -18.52 -8.94
C VAL A 146 -3.44 -19.99 -9.33
N ILE A 147 -2.99 -20.87 -8.43
CA ILE A 147 -3.22 -22.31 -8.53
C ILE A 147 -4.48 -22.64 -7.74
N VAL A 148 -5.51 -23.14 -8.41
CA VAL A 148 -6.77 -23.60 -7.80
C VAL A 148 -6.76 -25.13 -7.73
N ASP A 149 -7.12 -25.67 -6.56
CA ASP A 149 -7.19 -27.12 -6.29
C ASP A 149 -5.89 -27.88 -6.63
N GLY A 150 -4.74 -27.19 -6.55
CA GLY A 150 -3.42 -27.74 -6.83
C GLY A 150 -3.17 -28.16 -8.28
N ARG A 151 -4.06 -27.81 -9.23
CA ARG A 151 -3.99 -28.31 -10.61
C ARG A 151 -4.26 -27.24 -11.67
N ARG A 152 -5.11 -26.27 -11.38
CA ARG A 152 -5.54 -25.26 -12.36
C ARG A 152 -4.73 -24.00 -12.17
N HIS A 153 -3.84 -23.70 -13.11
CA HIS A 153 -3.13 -22.42 -13.18
C HIS A 153 -4.00 -21.40 -13.92
N ILE A 154 -4.37 -20.33 -13.24
CA ILE A 154 -5.15 -19.23 -13.82
C ILE A 154 -4.30 -17.97 -13.77
N ALA A 155 -3.98 -17.43 -14.95
CA ALA A 155 -3.24 -16.18 -15.06
C ALA A 155 -4.11 -14.99 -14.60
N LEU A 156 -3.50 -14.06 -13.88
CA LEU A 156 -4.13 -12.82 -13.42
C LEU A 156 -3.86 -11.72 -14.44
N THR A 157 -4.63 -11.72 -15.52
CA THR A 157 -4.40 -10.86 -16.67
C THR A 157 -5.13 -9.52 -16.60
N ARG A 158 -5.96 -9.33 -15.57
CA ARG A 158 -6.76 -8.10 -15.42
C ARG A 158 -6.54 -7.42 -14.07
N PRO A 159 -6.76 -6.11 -14.03
CA PRO A 159 -6.58 -5.35 -12.80
C PRO A 159 -7.63 -5.70 -11.72
N LEU A 160 -8.77 -6.25 -12.11
CA LEU A 160 -9.73 -6.89 -11.19
C LEU A 160 -10.00 -8.31 -11.67
N MET A 161 -9.78 -9.28 -10.77
CA MET A 161 -10.12 -10.69 -10.94
C MET A 161 -11.07 -11.10 -9.81
N THR A 162 -12.24 -11.61 -10.17
CA THR A 162 -13.27 -12.05 -9.23
C THR A 162 -13.13 -13.53 -8.89
N ILE A 163 -13.37 -13.90 -7.63
CA ILE A 163 -13.28 -15.27 -7.12
C ILE A 163 -14.63 -15.69 -6.53
N GLY A 164 -15.13 -16.85 -6.93
CA GLY A 164 -16.32 -17.43 -6.32
C GLY A 164 -16.82 -18.66 -7.05
N ARG A 165 -17.94 -19.24 -6.59
CA ARG A 165 -18.54 -20.42 -7.22
C ARG A 165 -19.47 -20.11 -8.40
N GLN A 166 -19.86 -18.85 -8.57
CA GLN A 166 -20.63 -18.42 -9.74
C GLN A 166 -19.76 -18.50 -11.00
N VAL A 167 -20.37 -18.89 -12.11
CA VAL A 167 -19.67 -19.06 -13.40
C VAL A 167 -19.24 -17.71 -14.00
N GLU A 168 -19.86 -16.63 -13.55
CA GLU A 168 -19.55 -15.26 -13.93
C GLU A 168 -18.26 -14.74 -13.29
N ASN A 169 -17.68 -15.46 -12.31
CA ASN A 169 -16.40 -15.08 -11.75
C ASN A 169 -15.25 -15.45 -12.68
N ASP A 170 -14.17 -14.68 -12.59
CA ASP A 170 -12.97 -14.89 -13.39
C ASP A 170 -12.21 -16.14 -12.93
N ILE A 171 -12.24 -16.39 -11.62
CA ILE A 171 -11.70 -17.57 -10.95
C ILE A 171 -12.88 -18.34 -10.36
N VAL A 172 -13.40 -19.28 -11.16
CA VAL A 172 -14.49 -20.15 -10.76
C VAL A 172 -13.97 -21.30 -9.90
N VAL A 173 -14.48 -21.34 -8.66
CA VAL A 173 -14.18 -22.37 -7.66
C VAL A 173 -15.41 -23.25 -7.47
N GLU A 174 -15.34 -24.49 -7.95
CA GLU A 174 -16.46 -25.45 -7.94
C GLU A 174 -16.65 -26.11 -6.57
N SER A 175 -17.02 -25.30 -5.57
CA SER A 175 -17.26 -25.77 -4.22
C SER A 175 -18.53 -25.14 -3.64
N PRO A 176 -19.44 -25.95 -3.05
CA PRO A 176 -20.65 -25.43 -2.40
C PRO A 176 -20.34 -24.64 -1.12
N LEU A 177 -19.13 -24.76 -0.58
CA LEU A 177 -18.68 -24.01 0.60
C LEU A 177 -18.28 -22.57 0.26
N VAL A 178 -17.86 -22.34 -0.99
CA VAL A 178 -17.44 -21.04 -1.48
C VAL A 178 -18.68 -20.20 -1.82
N SER A 179 -18.60 -18.90 -1.55
CA SER A 179 -19.70 -17.98 -1.83
C SER A 179 -19.85 -17.81 -3.35
N ARG A 180 -21.03 -17.35 -3.77
CA ARG A 180 -21.29 -17.02 -5.19
C ARG A 180 -20.25 -16.03 -5.71
N GLN A 181 -20.12 -14.90 -5.04
CA GLN A 181 -18.96 -14.01 -5.08
C GLN A 181 -18.33 -14.10 -3.69
N HIS A 182 -17.04 -14.44 -3.62
CA HIS A 182 -16.37 -14.73 -2.36
C HIS A 182 -15.26 -13.74 -2.07
N ALA A 183 -14.41 -13.47 -3.05
CA ALA A 183 -13.33 -12.53 -2.93
C ALA A 183 -12.99 -11.87 -4.26
N HIS A 184 -12.26 -10.76 -4.21
CA HIS A 184 -11.67 -10.09 -5.36
C HIS A 184 -10.16 -10.02 -5.21
N LEU A 185 -9.42 -10.21 -6.31
CA LEU A 185 -8.04 -9.80 -6.44
C LEU A 185 -8.00 -8.50 -7.21
N ARG A 186 -7.43 -7.46 -6.60
CA ARG A 186 -7.30 -6.14 -7.21
C ARG A 186 -5.84 -5.79 -7.38
N TRP A 187 -5.45 -5.45 -8.60
CA TRP A 187 -4.18 -4.82 -8.89
C TRP A 187 -4.20 -3.41 -8.33
N ARG A 188 -3.38 -3.19 -7.29
CA ARG A 188 -3.22 -1.91 -6.62
C ARG A 188 -1.78 -1.75 -6.21
N TYR A 189 -1.22 -0.56 -6.46
CA TYR A 189 0.11 -0.17 -5.98
C TYR A 189 1.24 -1.16 -6.36
N GLY A 190 1.14 -1.84 -7.51
CA GLY A 190 2.17 -2.80 -7.96
C GLY A 190 2.03 -4.22 -7.41
N HIS A 191 0.91 -4.54 -6.76
CA HIS A 191 0.61 -5.84 -6.16
C HIS A 191 -0.84 -6.25 -6.41
N PHE A 192 -1.13 -7.56 -6.35
CA PHE A 192 -2.48 -8.02 -6.15
C PHE A 192 -2.86 -7.99 -4.66
N VAL A 193 -3.98 -7.34 -4.36
CA VAL A 193 -4.58 -7.29 -3.03
C VAL A 193 -5.86 -8.10 -3.05
N LEU A 194 -5.94 -9.09 -2.16
CA LEU A 194 -7.11 -9.92 -1.92
C LEU A 194 -8.10 -9.17 -1.02
N TYR A 195 -9.36 -9.13 -1.41
CA TYR A 195 -10.47 -8.59 -0.63
C TYR A 195 -11.55 -9.66 -0.46
N ASP A 196 -11.92 -10.00 0.78
CA ASP A 196 -13.13 -10.77 1.05
C ASP A 196 -14.35 -9.86 0.91
N VAL A 197 -15.34 -10.27 0.10
CA VAL A 197 -16.51 -9.42 -0.21
C VAL A 197 -17.74 -9.74 0.64
N GLY A 198 -17.52 -10.10 1.90
CA GLY A 198 -18.59 -10.50 2.82
C GLY A 198 -18.97 -11.97 2.66
N SER A 199 -17.97 -12.82 2.47
CA SER A 199 -18.17 -14.24 2.23
C SER A 199 -18.71 -14.96 3.47
N ARG A 200 -19.56 -15.98 3.28
CA ARG A 200 -20.18 -16.70 4.40
C ARG A 200 -19.17 -17.50 5.23
N GLY A 201 -18.12 -18.01 4.58
CA GLY A 201 -17.11 -18.86 5.21
C GLY A 201 -15.86 -18.11 5.64
N GLY A 202 -15.75 -16.83 5.30
CA GLY A 202 -14.53 -16.04 5.44
C GLY A 202 -13.39 -16.51 4.53
N THR A 203 -12.36 -15.68 4.49
CA THR A 203 -11.11 -15.94 3.79
C THR A 203 -9.96 -15.95 4.80
N LEU A 204 -9.06 -16.93 4.67
CA LEU A 204 -7.81 -16.94 5.43
C LEU A 204 -6.63 -16.82 4.47
N VAL A 205 -5.55 -16.15 4.87
CA VAL A 205 -4.27 -16.21 4.18
C VAL A 205 -3.20 -16.66 5.15
N ASN A 206 -2.45 -17.71 4.79
CA ASN A 206 -1.44 -18.34 5.64
C ASN A 206 -1.97 -18.67 7.06
N GLY A 207 -3.25 -19.05 7.16
CA GLY A 207 -3.93 -19.41 8.41
C GLY A 207 -4.55 -18.23 9.19
N ASN A 208 -4.34 -16.98 8.76
CA ASN A 208 -4.91 -15.80 9.43
C ASN A 208 -6.20 -15.36 8.74
N PRO A 209 -7.29 -15.06 9.47
CA PRO A 209 -8.51 -14.51 8.87
C PRO A 209 -8.28 -13.09 8.38
N VAL A 210 -8.73 -12.79 7.17
CA VAL A 210 -8.49 -11.51 6.50
C VAL A 210 -9.78 -10.97 5.87
N GLN A 211 -9.92 -9.64 5.90
CA GLN A 211 -10.82 -8.92 5.00
C GLN A 211 -10.05 -8.35 3.79
N GLU A 212 -8.77 -8.05 4.00
CA GLU A 212 -7.86 -7.48 3.00
C GLU A 212 -6.45 -8.06 3.22
N TRP A 213 -5.75 -8.43 2.13
CA TRP A 213 -4.40 -8.98 2.19
C TRP A 213 -3.58 -8.72 0.92
N VAL A 214 -2.40 -8.08 1.03
CA VAL A 214 -1.46 -7.89 -0.08
C VAL A 214 -0.76 -9.21 -0.33
N LEU A 215 -1.01 -9.80 -1.49
CA LEU A 215 -0.48 -11.11 -1.82
C LEU A 215 1.00 -11.06 -2.15
N ARG A 216 1.73 -12.05 -1.61
CA ARG A 216 3.11 -12.32 -1.92
C ARG A 216 3.23 -13.69 -2.58
N PRO A 217 4.18 -13.87 -3.52
CA PRO A 217 4.42 -15.17 -4.13
C PRO A 217 4.58 -16.27 -3.07
N GLY A 218 3.81 -17.35 -3.22
CA GLY A 218 3.76 -18.46 -2.28
C GLY A 218 2.66 -18.36 -1.21
N ASP A 219 1.93 -17.24 -1.10
CA ASP A 219 0.82 -17.11 -0.16
C ASP A 219 -0.27 -18.16 -0.44
N VAL A 220 -0.73 -18.80 0.63
CA VAL A 220 -1.82 -19.78 0.60
C VAL A 220 -3.11 -19.10 1.05
N ILE A 221 -4.02 -18.93 0.11
CA ILE A 221 -5.36 -18.40 0.32
C ILE A 221 -6.31 -19.57 0.59
N MET A 222 -7.01 -19.57 1.71
CA MET A 222 -7.99 -20.60 2.06
C MET A 222 -9.39 -19.99 2.07
N LEU A 223 -10.21 -20.40 1.10
CA LEU A 223 -11.60 -19.97 1.00
C LEU A 223 -12.49 -20.88 1.85
N ALA A 224 -13.40 -20.29 2.62
CA ALA A 224 -14.33 -21.00 3.50
C ALA A 224 -13.65 -22.05 4.40
N GLY A 225 -12.38 -21.81 4.75
CA GLY A 225 -11.57 -22.70 5.59
C GLY A 225 -11.21 -24.06 4.98
N ARG A 226 -11.53 -24.34 3.71
CA ARG A 226 -11.35 -25.69 3.13
C ARG A 226 -10.85 -25.73 1.69
N VAL A 227 -10.93 -24.64 0.94
CA VAL A 227 -10.54 -24.63 -0.47
C VAL A 227 -9.26 -23.82 -0.65
N PRO A 228 -8.11 -24.48 -0.86
CA PRO A 228 -6.82 -23.79 -0.97
C PRO A 228 -6.58 -23.28 -2.40
N LEU A 229 -6.15 -22.04 -2.47
CA LEU A 229 -5.60 -21.36 -3.64
C LEU A 229 -4.17 -20.95 -3.29
N ILE A 230 -3.25 -20.99 -4.26
CA ILE A 230 -1.87 -20.54 -4.06
C ILE A 230 -1.59 -19.41 -5.04
N TYR A 231 -1.09 -18.29 -4.54
CA TYR A 231 -0.67 -17.16 -5.37
C TYR A 231 0.79 -17.29 -5.81
N GLY A 232 1.07 -16.91 -7.06
CA GLY A 232 2.42 -16.85 -7.61
C GLY A 232 2.59 -15.68 -8.58
N GLU A 233 3.84 -15.28 -8.81
CA GLU A 233 4.27 -14.29 -9.81
C GLU A 233 5.50 -14.87 -10.54
N GLY A 234 5.56 -14.69 -11.86
CA GLY A 234 6.63 -15.21 -12.71
C GLY A 234 7.63 -14.12 -13.08
N LEU A 235 8.60 -13.83 -12.21
CA LEU A 235 9.94 -13.37 -12.58
C LEU A 235 10.85 -13.37 -11.34
N GLU A 236 12.09 -13.82 -11.54
CA GLU A 236 13.14 -13.82 -10.52
C GLU A 236 13.59 -12.42 -10.05
N ARG A 237 12.98 -11.32 -10.52
CA ARG A 237 13.22 -9.96 -10.03
C ARG A 237 12.09 -9.00 -10.42
N ARG A 238 11.41 -8.44 -9.41
CA ARG A 238 10.53 -7.25 -9.56
C ARG A 238 11.25 -6.02 -10.16
N GLU A 239 12.59 -6.02 -10.15
CA GLU A 239 13.46 -4.92 -10.57
C GLU A 239 13.44 -4.63 -12.08
N GLU A 240 12.87 -5.52 -12.90
CA GLU A 240 12.80 -5.38 -14.37
C GLU A 240 11.44 -4.89 -14.87
N LEU A 241 10.48 -4.61 -13.97
CA LEU A 241 9.21 -3.99 -14.35
C LEU A 241 9.48 -2.59 -14.95
N PRO A 242 8.80 -2.21 -16.03
CA PRO A 242 8.98 -0.88 -16.60
C PRO A 242 8.68 0.19 -15.53
N PRO A 243 9.52 1.23 -15.41
CA PRO A 243 9.25 2.31 -14.47
C PRO A 243 7.88 2.92 -14.79
N ARG A 244 7.13 3.25 -13.74
CA ARG A 244 5.86 3.96 -13.88
C ARG A 244 6.10 5.25 -14.67
N PRO A 245 5.27 5.59 -15.67
CA PRO A 245 5.39 6.89 -16.33
C PRO A 245 5.28 7.99 -15.27
N GLU A 246 6.28 8.87 -15.22
CA GLU A 246 6.29 10.02 -14.32
C GLU A 246 5.15 10.98 -14.72
N GLY A 247 4.12 11.11 -13.87
CA GLY A 247 3.07 12.13 -14.03
C GLY A 247 1.62 11.65 -14.19
N GLU A 248 1.33 10.35 -14.15
CA GLU A 248 -0.07 9.83 -14.23
C GLU A 248 -0.62 9.45 -12.85
N GLN A 249 -1.62 10.22 -12.41
CA GLN A 249 -2.41 9.96 -11.20
C GLN A 249 -3.32 8.75 -11.43
N ASP A 250 -3.19 7.74 -10.57
CA ASP A 250 -3.82 6.42 -10.65
C ASP A 250 -5.34 6.48 -10.43
N THR A 251 -6.10 6.91 -11.44
CA THR A 251 -7.57 6.94 -11.35
C THR A 251 -8.15 5.74 -12.10
N MET A 252 -7.89 4.53 -11.60
CA MET A 252 -8.50 3.30 -12.12
C MET A 252 -9.80 2.95 -11.36
N VAL A 253 -10.92 3.49 -11.86
CA VAL A 253 -12.32 3.19 -11.51
C VAL A 253 -12.78 1.85 -12.12
N TYR A 254 -13.16 0.88 -11.29
CA TYR A 254 -13.82 -0.37 -11.73
C TYR A 254 -15.35 -0.23 -11.73
N PRO A 255 -16.06 -0.83 -12.70
CA PRO A 255 -17.52 -0.86 -12.69
C PRO A 255 -18.05 -1.70 -11.52
N ARG A 256 -19.15 -1.23 -10.91
CA ARG A 256 -19.90 -2.00 -9.90
C ARG A 256 -20.50 -3.23 -10.57
N LEU A 257 -20.31 -4.39 -9.95
CA LEU A 257 -21.15 -5.56 -10.22
C LEU A 257 -22.48 -5.32 -9.50
N SER A 258 -23.54 -5.32 -10.30
CA SER A 258 -24.95 -5.19 -9.91
C SER A 258 -25.42 -6.28 -8.95
#